data_AF-A0A1Y0H6Q6-F1
#
_entry.id   AF-A0A1Y0H6Q6-F1
#
_cell.length_a   1.000
_cell.length_b   1.000
_cell.length_c   1.000
_cell.angle_alpha   90.00
_cell.angle_beta   90.00
_cell.angle_gamma   90.00
#
_symmetry.space_group_name_H-M   'P 1'
#
loop_
_entity.id
_entity.type
_entity.pdbx_description
1 polymer ?
#
loop_
_entity_poly.entity_id
_entity_poly.type
_entity_poly.pdbx_seq_one_letter_code
_entity_poly.pdbx_strand_id
1 'polypeptide(L)'
;MPPRRPGRGWWRRWGWAPSSGRARSRSVGASGGCASGVTRLAGREILARWREVGAWWEGEVPREVLRWRDHRGRVHEDITPLSRLVSGVPPVTLDVDPYAHREDVLLRPRKTRDEKVRRANGMIREPVYPQYRSGATDYTLLHAVSGYSFGRSVMFATEIARRAAQVGIPSALLADRMSLAGVVEFARDARQCGVKPLIGTTIEMVEGGDLVLVAMTPAGYRSLSHLVTHCHLRHPRLYPLGSRALLGEYTQDVLVLTGGSAGWVDRPLQAGNLQEAEDRLNQLVKLYGRERVFVQVERTFEPWEWNCSYRLLQLAEALGVTPVAGGPVTHAELDQFPAQDVALCSATLATVEELFGRKPTRHPDQPQPRPRPLRALNAERYLCPPAEMLTRYQDRPDLVANTHRVAEMCDDDLLPRRTELPPMAADESQALRAAVMSGAALRHSNPTKALHRRLNGELDRIIRLGFAGHFLMAADLVRWAGDQGILLSGRGSVVDCAVAYCLGISRIDAFTHRLHFDRFLPDDGSKRPDIDMDFEAHRRDDVRNYMIHQYGVDHVATVAAFGAYGTRGILREVGKALGLPTDAIGFIAKRVHGGLTRSAWRATSANAPS
;
A
#
# COMPACT_ATOMS: atom_id res chain seq x y z
N MET A 1 -31.58 -21.95 -15.79
CA MET A 1 -32.75 -21.11 -15.42
C MET A 1 -32.40 -19.66 -15.76
N PRO A 2 -33.24 -18.92 -16.50
CA PRO A 2 -32.88 -17.57 -16.92
C PRO A 2 -32.92 -16.61 -15.72
N PRO A 3 -32.07 -15.58 -15.68
CA PRO A 3 -32.06 -14.61 -14.59
C PRO A 3 -33.34 -13.76 -14.67
N ARG A 4 -34.11 -13.76 -13.58
CA ARG A 4 -35.28 -12.89 -13.40
C ARG A 4 -34.82 -11.43 -13.41
N ARG A 5 -35.48 -10.62 -14.24
CA ARG A 5 -35.34 -9.16 -14.29
C ARG A 5 -35.47 -8.54 -12.89
N PRO A 6 -34.70 -7.49 -12.53
CA PRO A 6 -34.88 -6.80 -11.27
C PRO A 6 -36.23 -6.12 -11.25
N GLY A 7 -37.07 -6.52 -10.30
CA GLY A 7 -38.43 -6.05 -10.14
C GLY A 7 -38.51 -4.56 -9.83
N ARG A 8 -39.28 -3.85 -10.67
CA ARG A 8 -39.81 -2.51 -10.38
C ARG A 8 -40.69 -2.61 -9.13
N GLY A 9 -40.27 -2.01 -8.02
CA GLY A 9 -41.08 -2.04 -6.79
C GLY A 9 -40.41 -1.58 -5.49
N TRP A 10 -39.44 -0.65 -5.54
CA TRP A 10 -38.67 -0.25 -4.34
C TRP A 10 -39.21 1.01 -3.62
N TRP A 11 -40.07 1.82 -4.24
CA TRP A 11 -40.38 3.18 -3.74
C TRP A 11 -41.66 3.34 -2.90
N ARG A 12 -42.44 2.27 -2.65
CA ARG A 12 -43.75 2.36 -1.94
C ARG A 12 -43.73 2.00 -0.45
N ARG A 13 -42.57 1.85 0.20
CA ARG A 13 -42.47 1.36 1.60
C ARG A 13 -41.94 2.38 2.63
N TRP A 14 -42.08 3.67 2.35
CA TRP A 14 -41.71 4.78 3.27
C TRP A 14 -42.81 5.10 4.32
N GLY A 15 -43.48 4.09 4.86
CA GLY A 15 -44.53 4.28 5.89
C GLY A 15 -44.23 3.44 7.13
N TRP A 16 -43.69 4.07 8.18
CA TRP A 16 -43.43 3.43 9.48
C TRP A 16 -44.06 4.25 10.60
N ALA A 17 -44.90 3.60 11.40
CA ALA A 17 -45.52 4.14 12.61
C ALA A 17 -44.59 3.98 13.84
N PRO A 18 -44.64 4.87 14.85
CA PRO A 18 -43.68 4.85 15.94
C PRO A 18 -44.10 3.95 17.11
N SER A 19 -43.21 3.08 17.57
CA SER A 19 -43.32 2.36 18.85
C SER A 19 -42.58 3.11 19.96
N SER A 20 -43.30 3.53 20.99
CA SER A 20 -42.83 4.28 22.15
C SER A 20 -42.12 3.41 23.19
N GLY A 21 -40.90 3.77 23.60
CA GLY A 21 -40.18 3.17 24.73
C GLY A 21 -39.48 4.24 25.57
N ARG A 22 -39.88 4.39 26.84
CA ARG A 22 -39.44 5.41 27.80
C ARG A 22 -38.00 5.21 28.27
N ALA A 23 -37.20 6.28 28.30
CA ALA A 23 -35.91 6.35 28.98
C ALA A 23 -36.07 6.90 30.42
N ARG A 24 -35.33 6.31 31.38
CA ARG A 24 -35.18 6.83 32.75
C ARG A 24 -33.81 7.51 32.89
N SER A 25 -33.82 8.75 33.37
CA SER A 25 -32.66 9.57 33.73
C SER A 25 -32.12 9.25 35.12
N ARG A 26 -30.80 9.34 35.31
CA ARG A 26 -30.17 9.62 36.62
C ARG A 26 -29.01 10.61 36.45
N SER A 27 -29.07 11.64 37.26
CA SER A 27 -28.12 12.75 37.44
C SER A 27 -27.06 12.43 38.48
N VAL A 28 -25.82 12.87 38.29
CA VAL A 28 -24.84 13.07 39.38
C VAL A 28 -23.96 14.30 39.09
N GLY A 29 -24.09 15.30 39.98
CA GLY A 29 -23.01 15.98 40.71
C GLY A 29 -21.83 16.62 39.97
N ALA A 30 -21.75 17.96 40.06
CA ALA A 30 -20.60 18.78 39.71
C ALA A 30 -19.59 18.93 40.87
N SER A 31 -18.29 19.00 40.55
CA SER A 31 -17.30 19.86 41.22
C SER A 31 -15.92 19.71 40.54
N GLY A 32 -15.13 20.78 40.52
CA GLY A 32 -13.70 20.74 40.21
C GLY A 32 -13.25 21.67 39.08
N GLY A 33 -13.05 22.95 39.39
CA GLY A 33 -12.32 23.86 38.52
C GLY A 33 -10.81 23.57 38.58
N CYS A 34 -10.17 23.44 37.41
CA CYS A 34 -8.71 23.37 37.29
C CYS A 34 -8.20 24.63 36.61
N ALA A 35 -7.44 25.43 37.35
CA ALA A 35 -6.63 26.52 36.84
C ALA A 35 -5.42 25.95 36.07
N SER A 36 -5.31 26.26 34.78
CA SER A 36 -4.15 25.91 33.96
C SER A 36 -3.01 26.91 34.20
N GLY A 37 -1.92 26.46 34.83
CA GLY A 37 -0.68 27.23 34.95
C GLY A 37 -0.02 27.44 33.59
N VAL A 38 0.09 28.70 33.16
CA VAL A 38 0.80 29.11 31.94
C VAL A 38 2.19 29.60 32.35
N THR A 39 3.24 28.87 31.98
CA THR A 39 4.64 29.26 32.22
C THR A 39 5.01 30.45 31.34
N ARG A 40 5.16 31.65 31.92
CA ARG A 40 5.65 32.85 31.22
C ARG A 40 7.16 32.95 31.34
N LEU A 41 7.87 32.88 30.22
CA LEU A 41 9.29 33.22 30.12
C LEU A 41 9.45 34.43 29.19
N ALA A 42 10.06 35.51 29.69
CA ALA A 42 10.50 36.69 28.93
C ALA A 42 9.43 37.36 28.03
N GLY A 43 8.21 37.60 28.54
CA GLY A 43 7.17 38.35 27.82
C GLY A 43 6.52 37.62 26.63
N ARG A 44 6.76 36.30 26.53
CA ARG A 44 6.20 35.41 25.50
C ARG A 44 5.24 34.42 26.15
N GLU A 45 4.03 34.30 25.63
CA GLU A 45 3.08 33.25 26.03
C GLU A 45 3.35 32.01 25.16
N ILE A 46 3.97 30.98 25.73
CA ILE A 46 4.22 29.73 24.99
C ILE A 46 2.89 29.01 24.78
N LEU A 47 2.49 28.85 23.51
CA LEU A 47 1.24 28.20 23.13
C LEU A 47 1.42 26.69 22.99
N ALA A 48 2.58 26.25 22.47
CA ALA A 48 2.91 24.84 22.33
C ALA A 48 4.41 24.67 22.06
N ARG A 49 4.98 23.57 22.56
CA ARG A 49 6.33 23.11 22.24
C ARG A 49 6.27 21.61 21.94
N TRP A 50 6.78 21.19 20.78
CA TRP A 50 6.82 19.76 20.43
C TRP A 50 8.03 19.45 19.55
N ARG A 51 8.37 18.16 19.47
CA ARG A 51 9.44 17.65 18.60
C ARG A 51 8.85 16.86 17.46
N GLU A 52 9.32 17.17 16.25
CA GLU A 52 8.93 16.47 15.03
C GLU A 52 10.07 15.57 14.58
N VAL A 53 9.74 14.30 14.36
CA VAL A 53 10.59 13.38 13.64
C VAL A 53 10.14 13.50 12.18
N GLY A 54 11.00 14.02 11.30
CA GLY A 54 10.71 14.19 9.87
C GLY A 54 10.44 12.85 9.16
N ALA A 55 10.36 12.88 7.82
CA ALA A 55 10.39 11.66 7.01
C ALA A 55 11.79 11.04 7.13
N TRP A 56 12.04 10.32 8.23
CA TRP A 56 13.37 9.87 8.63
C TRP A 56 13.98 8.85 7.66
N TRP A 57 13.16 8.23 6.80
CA TRP A 57 13.58 7.39 5.68
C TRP A 57 14.08 8.21 4.46
N GLU A 58 13.86 9.53 4.43
CA GLU A 58 14.33 10.48 3.41
C GLU A 58 15.54 11.31 3.86
N GLY A 59 16.08 11.07 5.07
CA GLY A 59 17.26 11.78 5.59
C GLY A 59 16.97 13.12 6.28
N GLU A 60 15.69 13.48 6.50
CA GLU A 60 15.31 14.69 7.25
C GLU A 60 15.77 14.63 8.72
N VAL A 61 16.49 15.66 9.19
CA VAL A 61 16.90 15.80 10.60
C VAL A 61 15.71 16.12 11.51
N PRO A 62 15.63 15.54 12.73
CA PRO A 62 14.62 15.91 13.72
C PRO A 62 14.68 17.40 14.05
N ARG A 63 13.53 18.00 14.38
CA ARG A 63 13.45 19.42 14.72
C ARG A 63 12.55 19.66 15.92
N GLU A 64 12.86 20.70 16.68
CA GLU A 64 11.99 21.21 17.73
C GLU A 64 11.22 22.43 17.20
N VAL A 65 9.91 22.44 17.43
CA VAL A 65 9.03 23.54 17.07
C VAL A 65 8.51 24.19 18.34
N LEU A 66 8.78 25.49 18.48
CA LEU A 66 8.27 26.32 19.57
C LEU A 66 7.29 27.34 19.01
N ARG A 67 6.03 27.25 19.45
CA ARG A 67 4.97 28.19 19.09
C ARG A 67 4.64 29.08 20.27
N TRP A 68 4.72 30.39 20.09
CA TRP A 68 4.50 31.37 21.15
C TRP A 68 3.75 32.59 20.64
N ARG A 69 3.08 33.31 21.55
CA ARG A 69 2.34 34.54 21.28
C ARG A 69 3.08 35.72 21.89
N ASP A 70 3.24 36.78 21.11
CA ASP A 70 3.85 38.03 21.58
C ASP A 70 2.85 38.93 22.35
N HIS A 71 3.36 40.00 22.94
CA HIS A 71 2.58 41.00 23.68
C HIS A 71 1.53 41.73 22.83
N ARG A 72 1.56 41.61 21.50
CA ARG A 72 0.58 42.18 20.56
C ARG A 72 -0.42 41.14 20.06
N GLY A 73 -0.40 39.92 20.60
CA GLY A 73 -1.32 38.84 20.24
C GLY A 73 -0.94 38.08 18.97
N ARG A 74 0.19 38.37 18.33
CA ARG A 74 0.65 37.65 17.12
C ARG A 74 1.33 36.36 17.50
N VAL A 75 1.07 35.31 16.73
CA VAL A 75 1.62 33.98 16.95
C VAL A 75 2.87 33.80 16.09
N HIS A 76 3.98 33.44 16.73
CA HIS A 76 5.26 33.17 16.11
C HIS A 76 5.62 31.69 16.28
N GLU A 77 6.39 31.17 15.33
CA GLU A 77 6.86 29.80 15.32
C GLU A 77 8.36 29.79 15.04
N ASP A 78 9.12 29.15 15.92
CA ASP A 78 10.57 28.98 15.80
C ASP A 78 10.89 27.50 15.59
N ILE A 79 11.73 27.21 14.60
CA ILE A 79 12.09 25.84 14.20
C ILE A 79 13.59 25.66 14.38
N THR A 80 13.98 24.82 15.33
CA THR A 80 15.39 24.54 15.62
C THR A 80 15.75 23.13 15.12
N PRO A 81 16.70 22.97 14.18
CA PRO A 81 17.22 21.67 13.80
C PRO A 81 17.92 21.03 14.99
N LEU A 82 17.60 19.77 15.30
CA LEU A 82 18.26 19.03 16.37
C LEU A 82 19.41 18.20 15.78
N SER A 83 20.62 18.44 16.28
CA SER A 83 21.85 17.76 15.82
C SER A 83 21.93 16.28 16.24
N ARG A 84 21.15 15.86 17.25
CA ARG A 84 20.99 14.47 17.72
C ARG A 84 19.61 14.28 18.38
N LEU A 85 19.06 13.06 18.35
CA LEU A 85 18.06 12.63 19.34
C LEU A 85 18.80 12.54 20.69
N VAL A 86 18.58 13.50 21.58
CA VAL A 86 19.19 13.48 22.92
C VAL A 86 18.59 12.32 23.71
N SER A 87 19.24 11.14 23.69
CA SER A 87 19.13 10.16 24.76
C SER A 87 20.13 10.56 25.85
N GLY A 88 19.71 11.46 26.74
CA GLY A 88 20.56 11.94 27.81
C GLY A 88 19.71 12.42 28.95
N VAL A 89 19.28 11.50 29.81
CA VAL A 89 19.06 11.85 31.21
C VAL A 89 20.44 11.78 31.84
N PRO A 90 21.03 12.90 32.31
CA PRO A 90 22.27 12.82 33.07
C PRO A 90 21.99 12.07 34.38
N PRO A 91 22.98 11.35 34.96
CA PRO A 91 22.79 10.72 36.25
C PRO A 91 22.68 11.82 37.30
N VAL A 92 21.44 12.16 37.67
CA VAL A 92 21.16 13.04 38.80
C VAL A 92 20.75 12.12 39.96
N THR A 93 21.68 11.88 40.88
CA THR A 93 21.33 11.61 42.27
C THR A 93 20.73 12.89 42.82
N LEU A 94 19.44 12.91 43.19
CA LEU A 94 18.85 13.85 44.14
C LEU A 94 17.42 13.40 44.51
N ASP A 95 17.12 13.52 45.81
CA ASP A 95 15.76 13.60 46.37
C ASP A 95 14.93 14.62 45.60
N VAL A 96 13.91 14.18 44.85
CA VAL A 96 12.92 15.11 44.28
C VAL A 96 11.53 14.48 44.24
N ASP A 97 10.56 15.27 44.68
CA ASP A 97 9.12 15.02 44.74
C ASP A 97 8.55 14.34 43.47
N PRO A 98 7.93 13.15 43.59
CA PRO A 98 7.33 12.43 42.47
C PRO A 98 6.15 13.15 41.79
N TYR A 99 5.69 14.30 42.32
CA TYR A 99 4.58 15.09 41.76
C TYR A 99 5.00 16.41 41.10
N ALA A 100 6.29 16.70 40.96
CA ALA A 100 6.73 17.85 40.18
C ALA A 100 6.39 17.65 38.68
N HIS A 101 5.41 18.40 38.18
CA HIS A 101 4.96 18.39 36.79
C HIS A 101 6.14 18.54 35.80
N ARG A 102 6.53 17.43 35.16
CA ARG A 102 7.45 17.45 34.02
C ARG A 102 6.65 17.86 32.77
N GLU A 103 7.16 18.84 32.03
CA GLU A 103 6.65 19.15 30.69
C GLU A 103 6.85 17.92 29.78
N ASP A 104 5.79 17.15 29.56
CA ASP A 104 5.81 16.00 28.65
C ASP A 104 6.01 16.47 27.20
N VAL A 105 7.23 16.33 26.69
CA VAL A 105 7.56 16.63 25.28
C VAL A 105 6.99 15.54 24.39
N LEU A 106 5.79 15.76 23.85
CA LEU A 106 5.14 14.84 22.90
C LEU A 106 5.94 14.74 21.59
N LEU A 107 6.47 13.55 21.30
CA LEU A 107 6.98 13.18 19.97
C LEU A 107 5.81 12.99 19.01
N ARG A 108 5.75 13.78 17.94
CA ARG A 108 4.70 13.68 16.92
C ARG A 108 5.29 13.24 15.57
N PRO A 109 4.72 12.21 14.91
CA PRO A 109 5.00 11.96 13.50
C PRO A 109 4.59 13.19 12.68
N ARG A 110 5.44 13.68 11.79
CA ARG A 110 5.06 14.73 10.83
C ARG A 110 3.96 14.18 9.92
N LYS A 111 2.70 14.47 10.23
CA LYS A 111 1.61 14.28 9.28
C LYS A 111 1.84 15.28 8.15
N THR A 112 1.80 14.83 6.90
CA THR A 112 1.70 15.63 5.66
C THR A 112 0.38 16.43 5.62
N ARG A 113 0.14 17.20 6.68
CA ARG A 113 -1.00 18.10 6.82
C ARG A 113 -0.80 19.32 5.92
N ASP A 114 0.44 19.78 5.76
CA ASP A 114 0.78 20.93 4.91
C ASP A 114 0.50 20.67 3.43
N GLU A 115 0.77 19.47 2.93
CA GLU A 115 0.49 19.14 1.54
C GLU A 115 -1.03 19.07 1.29
N LYS A 116 -1.79 18.43 2.19
CA LYS A 116 -3.26 18.40 2.13
C LYS A 116 -3.89 19.79 2.26
N VAL A 117 -3.36 20.64 3.14
CA VAL A 117 -3.83 22.02 3.36
C VAL A 117 -3.47 22.91 2.17
N ARG A 118 -2.27 22.79 1.60
CA ARG A 118 -1.86 23.50 0.39
C ARG A 118 -2.68 23.08 -0.83
N ARG A 119 -3.04 21.80 -0.93
CA ARG A 119 -3.93 21.26 -1.98
C ARG A 119 -5.36 21.77 -1.84
N ALA A 120 -5.91 21.77 -0.63
CA ALA A 120 -7.23 22.34 -0.33
C ALA A 120 -7.30 23.86 -0.54
N ASN A 121 -6.18 24.57 -0.40
CA ASN A 121 -6.11 26.00 -0.68
C ASN A 121 -5.80 26.32 -2.16
N GLY A 122 -5.84 25.34 -3.06
CA GLY A 122 -5.56 25.55 -4.49
C GLY A 122 -4.13 25.98 -4.81
N MET A 123 -3.21 25.91 -3.84
CA MET A 123 -1.80 26.33 -3.99
C MET A 123 -0.93 25.26 -4.65
N ILE A 124 -1.48 24.05 -4.86
CA ILE A 124 -0.86 22.95 -5.60
C ILE A 124 -1.73 22.70 -6.84
N ARG A 125 -1.27 23.16 -8.01
CA ARG A 125 -1.79 22.67 -9.31
C ARG A 125 -1.56 21.17 -9.38
N GLU A 126 -2.37 20.42 -10.14
CA GLU A 126 -2.05 19.01 -10.43
C GLU A 126 -0.56 18.94 -10.81
N PRO A 127 0.22 18.04 -10.20
CA PRO A 127 1.65 17.96 -10.51
C PRO A 127 1.77 17.80 -12.02
N VAL A 128 2.32 18.81 -12.67
CA VAL A 128 2.86 18.66 -14.01
C VAL A 128 4.06 17.77 -13.82
N TYR A 129 3.82 16.46 -13.94
CA TYR A 129 4.88 15.48 -13.84
C TYR A 129 5.92 15.81 -14.91
N PRO A 130 7.23 15.67 -14.61
CA PRO A 130 8.25 15.82 -15.61
C PRO A 130 7.87 14.93 -16.80
N GLN A 131 7.72 15.52 -17.99
CA GLN A 131 7.50 14.72 -19.18
C GLN A 131 8.73 13.83 -19.38
N TYR A 132 8.47 12.55 -19.55
CA TYR A 132 9.45 11.55 -19.92
C TYR A 132 10.27 12.05 -21.12
N ARG A 133 11.60 12.08 -20.99
CA ARG A 133 12.54 12.37 -22.09
C ARG A 133 13.43 11.14 -22.27
N SER A 134 13.20 10.36 -23.32
CA SER A 134 14.05 9.21 -23.66
C SER A 134 15.23 9.57 -24.54
N GLY A 135 16.32 8.83 -24.35
CA GLY A 135 17.40 8.62 -25.31
C GLY A 135 17.45 7.17 -25.79
N ALA A 136 17.96 6.92 -27.00
CA ALA A 136 18.01 5.60 -27.63
C ALA A 136 18.92 4.56 -26.91
N THR A 137 19.66 4.97 -25.89
CA THR A 137 20.58 4.14 -25.09
C THR A 137 20.08 3.89 -23.66
N ASP A 138 18.81 4.18 -23.40
CA ASP A 138 18.25 4.12 -22.05
C ASP A 138 18.07 2.68 -21.56
N TYR A 139 18.44 2.43 -20.30
CA TYR A 139 18.21 1.15 -19.63
C TYR A 139 16.87 1.18 -18.91
N THR A 140 16.04 0.15 -19.10
CA THR A 140 14.81 -0.06 -18.36
C THR A 140 14.97 -1.21 -17.37
N LEU A 141 14.62 -0.96 -16.10
CA LEU A 141 14.57 -2.01 -15.09
C LEU A 141 13.34 -2.90 -15.31
N LEU A 142 13.50 -4.09 -15.90
CA LEU A 142 12.38 -4.94 -16.33
C LEU A 142 11.94 -6.04 -15.36
N HIS A 143 12.49 -6.13 -14.14
CA HIS A 143 12.06 -7.17 -13.18
C HIS A 143 12.39 -6.75 -11.74
N ALA A 144 11.81 -5.65 -11.27
CA ALA A 144 11.94 -5.25 -9.87
C ALA A 144 10.88 -5.97 -9.02
N VAL A 145 11.32 -6.50 -7.87
CA VAL A 145 10.47 -7.20 -6.92
C VAL A 145 10.42 -6.39 -5.63
N SER A 146 9.24 -6.18 -5.05
CA SER A 146 9.09 -5.47 -3.77
C SER A 146 8.75 -6.42 -2.61
N GLY A 147 8.64 -5.86 -1.40
CA GLY A 147 8.19 -6.58 -0.21
C GLY A 147 6.81 -7.24 -0.34
N TYR A 148 5.98 -6.88 -1.33
CA TYR A 148 4.71 -7.58 -1.61
C TYR A 148 4.90 -8.97 -2.22
N SER A 149 6.12 -9.34 -2.59
CA SER A 149 6.50 -10.70 -2.98
C SER A 149 6.92 -11.60 -1.82
N PHE A 150 6.70 -11.16 -0.58
CA PHE A 150 6.88 -11.88 0.68
C PHE A 150 8.14 -12.76 0.78
N GLY A 151 9.18 -12.23 1.44
CA GLY A 151 10.41 -12.98 1.69
C GLY A 151 11.33 -13.13 0.47
N ARG A 152 11.08 -12.33 -0.58
CA ARG A 152 11.85 -12.33 -1.84
C ARG A 152 12.59 -11.02 -2.12
N SER A 153 12.17 -9.94 -1.47
CA SER A 153 12.74 -8.62 -1.64
C SER A 153 12.65 -7.86 -0.32
N VAL A 154 13.60 -6.95 -0.12
CA VAL A 154 13.64 -6.03 1.02
C VAL A 154 13.26 -4.60 0.61
N MET A 155 13.01 -4.36 -0.68
CA MET A 155 12.64 -3.04 -1.18
C MET A 155 11.16 -2.76 -0.95
N PHE A 156 10.84 -1.54 -0.57
CA PHE A 156 9.46 -1.06 -0.67
C PHE A 156 9.11 -0.74 -2.13
N ALA A 157 7.84 -0.89 -2.50
CA ALA A 157 7.40 -0.54 -3.86
C ALA A 157 7.66 0.95 -4.17
N THR A 158 7.51 1.83 -3.18
CA THR A 158 7.87 3.26 -3.29
C THR A 158 9.38 3.52 -3.40
N GLU A 159 10.21 2.67 -2.79
CA GLU A 159 11.67 2.78 -2.80
C GLU A 159 12.24 2.49 -4.19
N ILE A 160 11.67 1.51 -4.92
CA ILE A 160 12.10 1.14 -6.27
C ILE A 160 12.06 2.37 -7.20
N ALA A 161 10.96 3.12 -7.20
CA ALA A 161 10.78 4.33 -8.00
C ALA A 161 11.83 5.41 -7.67
N ARG A 162 12.03 5.68 -6.38
CA ARG A 162 12.97 6.71 -5.91
C ARG A 162 14.41 6.33 -6.24
N ARG A 163 14.77 5.06 -6.02
CA ARG A 163 16.11 4.56 -6.29
C ARG A 163 16.39 4.55 -7.78
N ALA A 164 15.43 4.14 -8.62
CA ALA A 164 15.55 4.22 -10.08
C ALA A 164 15.89 5.66 -10.53
N ALA A 165 15.15 6.66 -10.04
CA ALA A 165 15.45 8.06 -10.33
C ALA A 165 16.86 8.49 -9.86
N GLN A 166 17.26 8.11 -8.65
CA GLN A 166 18.57 8.45 -8.08
C GLN A 166 19.74 7.91 -8.90
N VAL A 167 19.61 6.71 -9.48
CA VAL A 167 20.67 6.08 -10.30
C VAL A 167 20.53 6.35 -11.79
N GLY A 168 19.55 7.18 -12.19
CA GLY A 168 19.35 7.57 -13.58
C GLY A 168 18.64 6.53 -14.45
N ILE A 169 17.83 5.64 -13.87
CA ILE A 169 16.97 4.72 -14.63
C ILE A 169 15.66 5.45 -14.97
N PRO A 170 15.36 5.68 -16.25
CA PRO A 170 14.21 6.49 -16.66
C PRO A 170 12.88 5.71 -16.64
N SER A 171 12.89 4.38 -16.61
CA SER A 171 11.67 3.57 -16.52
C SER A 171 11.90 2.24 -15.78
N ALA A 172 10.88 1.79 -15.05
CA ALA A 172 11.00 0.61 -14.20
C ALA A 172 9.68 -0.20 -14.16
N LEU A 173 9.81 -1.52 -14.18
CA LEU A 173 8.75 -2.49 -13.97
C LEU A 173 8.75 -2.96 -12.52
N LEU A 174 7.60 -2.82 -11.87
CA LEU A 174 7.28 -3.61 -10.67
C LEU A 174 6.61 -4.92 -11.11
N ALA A 175 7.23 -6.05 -10.76
CA ALA A 175 6.76 -7.40 -11.07
C ALA A 175 6.73 -8.24 -9.79
N ASP A 176 5.81 -7.91 -8.88
CA ASP A 176 5.64 -8.71 -7.67
C ASP A 176 5.07 -10.09 -7.98
N ARG A 177 5.53 -11.09 -7.23
CA ARG A 177 5.17 -12.49 -7.40
C ARG A 177 3.73 -12.74 -6.98
N MET A 178 2.91 -13.23 -7.91
CA MET A 178 1.50 -13.57 -7.71
C MET A 178 0.70 -12.42 -7.07
N SER A 179 1.06 -11.17 -7.35
CA SER A 179 0.55 -9.99 -6.66
C SER A 179 0.65 -8.74 -7.52
N LEU A 180 -0.36 -7.88 -7.38
CA LEU A 180 -0.38 -6.50 -7.89
C LEU A 180 -0.56 -5.51 -6.73
N ALA A 181 -0.30 -5.89 -5.48
CA ALA A 181 -0.61 -5.06 -4.31
C ALA A 181 0.16 -3.73 -4.27
N GLY A 182 1.42 -3.73 -4.69
CA GLY A 182 2.29 -2.55 -4.64
C GLY A 182 2.17 -1.58 -5.81
N VAL A 183 1.38 -1.91 -6.84
CA VAL A 183 1.40 -1.18 -8.12
C VAL A 183 0.91 0.26 -8.00
N VAL A 184 -0.06 0.52 -7.12
CA VAL A 184 -0.65 1.86 -6.95
C VAL A 184 0.35 2.82 -6.33
N GLU A 185 1.05 2.39 -5.28
CA GLU A 185 2.04 3.24 -4.61
C GLU A 185 3.33 3.37 -5.43
N PHE A 186 3.75 2.30 -6.12
CA PHE A 186 4.85 2.35 -7.08
C PHE A 186 4.57 3.33 -8.22
N ALA A 187 3.45 3.18 -8.93
CA ALA A 187 3.13 4.03 -10.09
C ALA A 187 3.00 5.51 -9.70
N ARG A 188 2.42 5.79 -8.52
CA ARG A 188 2.33 7.15 -8.00
C ARG A 188 3.71 7.75 -7.75
N ASP A 189 4.57 7.04 -7.01
CA ASP A 189 5.90 7.55 -6.65
C ASP A 189 6.83 7.61 -7.88
N ALA A 190 6.72 6.66 -8.81
CA ALA A 190 7.45 6.69 -10.09
C ALA A 190 7.16 7.95 -10.89
N ARG A 191 5.87 8.30 -11.08
CA ARG A 191 5.47 9.54 -11.74
C ARG A 191 6.01 10.78 -11.03
N GLN A 192 5.92 10.82 -9.69
CA GLN A 192 6.47 11.93 -8.90
C GLN A 192 7.97 12.10 -9.08
N CYS A 193 8.71 11.00 -9.26
CA CYS A 193 10.15 11.00 -9.47
C CYS A 193 10.57 11.15 -10.95
N GLY A 194 9.62 11.27 -11.89
CA GLY A 194 9.93 11.34 -13.33
C GLY A 194 10.38 10.00 -13.94
N VAL A 195 10.06 8.87 -13.29
CA VAL A 195 10.32 7.52 -13.79
C VAL A 195 9.03 7.00 -14.43
N LYS A 196 9.11 6.50 -15.67
CA LYS A 196 7.97 5.85 -16.32
C LYS A 196 7.65 4.51 -15.62
N PRO A 197 6.44 4.35 -15.05
CA PRO A 197 6.06 3.09 -14.42
C PRO A 197 5.60 2.07 -15.44
N LEU A 198 6.15 0.86 -15.39
CA LEU A 198 5.61 -0.32 -16.03
C LEU A 198 4.98 -1.20 -14.93
N ILE A 199 3.85 -1.85 -15.25
CA ILE A 199 3.12 -2.69 -14.29
C ILE A 199 3.10 -4.13 -14.77
N GLY A 200 3.54 -5.05 -13.91
CA GLY A 200 3.51 -6.47 -14.18
C GLY A 200 3.40 -7.31 -12.91
N THR A 201 3.51 -8.62 -13.11
CA THR A 201 3.52 -9.60 -12.02
C THR A 201 4.29 -10.84 -12.45
N THR A 202 4.94 -11.50 -11.49
CA THR A 202 5.62 -12.77 -11.73
C THR A 202 4.70 -13.92 -11.38
N ILE A 203 4.42 -14.79 -12.35
CA ILE A 203 3.55 -15.95 -12.21
C ILE A 203 4.38 -17.23 -12.08
N GLU A 204 4.22 -17.96 -10.98
CA GLU A 204 4.79 -19.31 -10.82
C GLU A 204 3.90 -20.33 -11.55
N MET A 205 4.49 -21.14 -12.44
CA MET A 205 3.79 -22.15 -13.22
C MET A 205 3.66 -23.47 -12.47
N VAL A 206 2.58 -24.23 -12.71
CA VAL A 206 2.39 -25.57 -12.14
C VAL A 206 3.51 -26.56 -12.49
N GLU A 207 4.14 -26.40 -13.65
CA GLU A 207 5.30 -27.18 -14.10
C GLU A 207 6.62 -26.74 -13.42
N GLY A 208 6.55 -25.69 -12.59
CA GLY A 208 7.69 -25.07 -11.93
C GLY A 208 8.41 -24.06 -12.81
N GLY A 209 8.82 -22.96 -12.16
CA GLY A 209 9.47 -21.82 -12.82
C GLY A 209 8.52 -20.65 -12.98
N ASP A 210 9.12 -19.47 -13.14
CA ASP A 210 8.42 -18.19 -13.11
C ASP A 210 8.31 -17.58 -14.51
N LEU A 211 7.26 -16.80 -14.76
CA LEU A 211 7.12 -15.93 -15.93
C LEU A 211 6.79 -14.51 -15.48
N VAL A 212 7.43 -13.51 -16.06
CA VAL A 212 7.07 -12.11 -15.80
C VAL A 212 6.09 -11.66 -16.87
N LEU A 213 4.89 -11.26 -16.44
CA LEU A 213 3.86 -10.74 -17.33
C LEU A 213 3.74 -9.24 -17.14
N VAL A 214 3.73 -8.48 -18.23
CA VAL A 214 3.69 -7.02 -18.22
C VAL A 214 2.46 -6.52 -18.97
N ALA A 215 1.73 -5.60 -18.36
CA ALA A 215 0.59 -4.97 -18.98
C ALA A 215 1.05 -3.84 -19.92
N MET A 216 0.65 -3.94 -21.19
CA MET A 216 0.94 -2.90 -22.18
C MET A 216 -0.08 -1.76 -22.10
N THR A 217 -1.34 -2.08 -21.81
CA THR A 217 -2.47 -1.14 -21.83
C THR A 217 -3.36 -1.33 -20.58
N PRO A 218 -4.34 -0.44 -20.31
CA PRO A 218 -5.34 -0.67 -19.28
C PRO A 218 -6.13 -1.98 -19.46
N ALA A 219 -6.24 -2.49 -20.69
CA ALA A 219 -6.83 -3.81 -20.95
C ALA A 219 -5.88 -4.93 -20.48
N GLY A 220 -4.59 -4.81 -20.76
CA GLY A 220 -3.55 -5.70 -20.21
C GLY A 220 -3.56 -5.75 -18.68
N TYR A 221 -3.69 -4.59 -18.02
CA TYR A 221 -3.78 -4.54 -16.56
C TYR A 221 -5.01 -5.29 -16.02
N ARG A 222 -6.16 -5.21 -16.71
CA ARG A 222 -7.35 -6.01 -16.38
C ARG A 222 -7.08 -7.50 -16.58
N SER A 223 -6.44 -7.90 -17.69
CA SER A 223 -6.04 -9.29 -17.94
C SER A 223 -5.17 -9.84 -16.81
N LEU A 224 -4.13 -9.10 -16.39
CA LEU A 224 -3.27 -9.50 -15.28
C LEU A 224 -4.03 -9.57 -13.94
N SER A 225 -4.93 -8.62 -13.68
CA SER A 225 -5.75 -8.61 -12.47
C SER A 225 -6.64 -9.84 -12.38
N HIS A 226 -7.29 -10.22 -13.50
CA HIS A 226 -8.10 -11.43 -13.56
C HIS A 226 -7.26 -12.69 -13.45
N LEU A 227 -6.12 -12.76 -14.15
CA LEU A 227 -5.20 -13.90 -14.08
C LEU A 227 -4.75 -14.16 -12.63
N VAL A 228 -4.20 -13.14 -11.95
CA VAL A 228 -3.76 -13.25 -10.55
C VAL A 228 -4.91 -13.67 -9.65
N THR A 229 -6.10 -13.08 -9.82
CA THR A 229 -7.30 -13.45 -9.06
C THR A 229 -7.65 -14.92 -9.24
N HIS A 230 -7.65 -15.43 -10.48
CA HIS A 230 -7.94 -16.83 -10.76
C HIS A 230 -6.88 -17.78 -10.18
N CYS A 231 -5.60 -17.40 -10.22
CA CYS A 231 -4.54 -18.18 -9.56
C CYS A 231 -4.79 -18.31 -8.05
N HIS A 232 -5.26 -17.25 -7.39
CA HIS A 232 -5.58 -17.28 -5.95
C HIS A 232 -6.88 -18.02 -5.62
N LEU A 233 -7.89 -17.94 -6.48
CA LEU A 233 -9.19 -18.58 -6.24
C LEU A 233 -9.21 -20.09 -6.57
N ARG A 234 -8.41 -20.54 -7.56
CA ARG A 234 -8.41 -21.93 -8.02
C ARG A 234 -7.43 -22.85 -7.27
N HIS A 235 -6.52 -22.27 -6.48
CA HIS A 235 -5.48 -23.03 -5.78
C HIS A 235 -5.58 -22.89 -4.25
N PRO A 236 -5.01 -23.83 -3.48
CA PRO A 236 -4.95 -23.72 -2.04
C PRO A 236 -4.32 -22.40 -1.61
N ARG A 237 -4.86 -21.83 -0.52
CA ARG A 237 -4.32 -20.62 0.11
C ARG A 237 -2.80 -20.76 0.31
N LEU A 238 -2.06 -19.69 -0.02
CA LEU A 238 -0.58 -19.58 0.02
C LEU A 238 0.17 -20.21 -1.17
N TYR A 239 -0.51 -20.96 -2.04
CA TYR A 239 0.13 -21.62 -3.18
C TYR A 239 -0.59 -21.32 -4.50
N PRO A 240 -0.79 -20.04 -4.85
CA PRO A 240 -1.37 -19.71 -6.15
C PRO A 240 -0.40 -20.12 -7.25
N LEU A 241 -0.91 -20.76 -8.30
CA LEU A 241 -0.11 -21.20 -9.46
C LEU A 241 -0.81 -20.78 -10.76
N GLY A 242 -0.02 -20.46 -11.76
CA GLY A 242 -0.46 -20.30 -13.14
C GLY A 242 -0.47 -21.62 -13.88
N SER A 243 -1.32 -21.72 -14.88
CA SER A 243 -1.33 -22.85 -15.83
C SER A 243 -1.35 -22.32 -17.25
N ARG A 244 -0.89 -23.13 -18.19
CA ARG A 244 -0.90 -22.77 -19.62
C ARG A 244 -2.30 -22.43 -20.13
N ALA A 245 -3.32 -23.16 -19.68
CA ALA A 245 -4.72 -22.88 -20.01
C ALA A 245 -5.12 -21.49 -19.53
N LEU A 246 -4.78 -21.15 -18.28
CA LEU A 246 -5.10 -19.86 -17.69
C LEU A 246 -4.33 -18.71 -18.36
N LEU A 247 -3.05 -18.90 -18.71
CA LEU A 247 -2.31 -17.92 -19.51
C LEU A 247 -2.99 -17.66 -20.86
N GLY A 248 -3.46 -18.72 -21.53
CA GLY A 248 -4.19 -18.61 -22.79
C GLY A 248 -5.53 -17.87 -22.71
N GLU A 249 -6.17 -17.83 -21.53
CA GLU A 249 -7.38 -17.04 -21.28
C GLU A 249 -7.08 -15.53 -21.16
N TYR A 250 -5.86 -15.14 -20.76
CA TYR A 250 -5.50 -13.76 -20.39
C TYR A 250 -4.28 -13.23 -21.14
N THR A 251 -4.30 -13.28 -22.47
CA THR A 251 -3.21 -12.80 -23.35
C THR A 251 -3.39 -11.37 -23.87
N GLN A 252 -4.58 -10.79 -23.72
CA GLN A 252 -4.91 -9.48 -24.28
C GLN A 252 -4.01 -8.38 -23.71
N ASP A 253 -3.24 -7.72 -24.57
CA ASP A 253 -2.31 -6.63 -24.28
C ASP A 253 -1.33 -6.92 -23.14
N VAL A 254 -0.89 -8.18 -23.07
CA VAL A 254 0.14 -8.64 -22.15
C VAL A 254 1.36 -9.08 -22.95
N LEU A 255 2.54 -8.69 -22.50
CA LEU A 255 3.82 -9.23 -22.96
C LEU A 255 4.46 -10.08 -21.87
N VAL A 256 5.40 -10.94 -22.26
CA VAL A 256 6.03 -11.95 -21.41
C VAL A 256 7.53 -11.82 -21.42
N LEU A 257 8.14 -11.85 -20.24
CA LEU A 257 9.57 -12.07 -20.04
C LEU A 257 9.77 -13.45 -19.42
N THR A 258 10.81 -14.18 -19.84
CA THR A 258 11.01 -15.59 -19.46
C THR A 258 11.29 -15.85 -17.97
N GLY A 259 11.56 -14.82 -17.17
CA GLY A 259 11.73 -14.92 -15.71
C GLY A 259 13.17 -15.05 -15.22
N GLY A 260 14.14 -15.16 -16.13
CA GLY A 260 15.57 -15.26 -15.80
C GLY A 260 15.92 -16.57 -15.10
N SER A 261 16.85 -16.61 -14.14
CA SER A 261 17.38 -17.86 -13.57
C SER A 261 16.35 -18.75 -12.87
N ALA A 262 15.21 -18.19 -12.43
CA ALA A 262 14.07 -18.94 -11.89
C ALA A 262 12.97 -19.21 -12.95
N GLY A 263 13.22 -18.80 -14.18
CA GLY A 263 12.29 -18.72 -15.29
C GLY A 263 11.78 -20.06 -15.78
N TRP A 264 10.56 -20.05 -16.32
CA TRP A 264 9.90 -21.25 -16.84
C TRP A 264 10.67 -21.88 -18.01
N VAL A 265 11.37 -21.08 -18.82
CA VAL A 265 12.23 -21.56 -19.92
C VAL A 265 13.64 -21.91 -19.42
N ASP A 266 14.16 -21.14 -18.46
CA ASP A 266 15.53 -21.22 -17.98
C ASP A 266 15.80 -22.47 -17.13
N ARG A 267 14.83 -22.92 -16.33
CA ARG A 267 14.97 -24.10 -15.46
C ARG A 267 15.29 -25.40 -16.21
N PRO A 268 14.57 -25.80 -17.27
CA PRO A 268 14.95 -26.98 -18.04
C PRO A 268 16.33 -26.83 -18.70
N LEU A 269 16.74 -25.62 -19.12
CA LEU A 269 18.10 -25.38 -19.63
C LEU A 269 19.17 -25.66 -18.58
N GLN A 270 18.97 -25.18 -17.34
CA GLN A 270 19.88 -25.45 -16.22
C GLN A 270 19.96 -26.95 -15.90
N ALA A 271 18.86 -27.69 -16.10
CA ALA A 271 18.81 -29.14 -15.96
C ALA A 271 19.39 -29.90 -17.17
N GLY A 272 19.86 -29.20 -18.22
CA GLY A 272 20.38 -29.81 -19.45
C GLY A 272 19.30 -30.30 -20.43
N ASN A 273 18.03 -29.99 -20.19
CA ASN A 273 16.91 -30.37 -21.04
C ASN A 273 16.60 -29.28 -22.08
N LEU A 274 17.39 -29.25 -23.17
CA LEU A 274 17.23 -28.25 -24.24
C LEU A 274 15.88 -28.33 -24.96
N GLN A 275 15.40 -29.56 -25.23
CA GLN A 275 14.14 -29.76 -25.95
C GLN A 275 12.96 -29.18 -25.18
N GLU A 276 12.90 -29.42 -23.86
CA GLU A 276 11.82 -28.89 -23.04
C GLU A 276 11.85 -27.36 -22.97
N ALA A 277 13.03 -26.74 -22.92
CA ALA A 277 13.15 -25.29 -22.96
C ALA A 277 12.64 -24.69 -24.28
N GLU A 278 13.01 -25.31 -25.40
CA GLU A 278 12.54 -24.93 -26.74
C GLU A 278 11.02 -25.09 -26.85
N ASP A 279 10.46 -26.21 -26.38
CA ASP A 279 9.02 -26.45 -26.38
C ASP A 279 8.27 -25.41 -25.56
N ARG A 280 8.79 -25.05 -24.37
CA ARG A 280 8.19 -24.01 -23.50
C ARG A 280 8.26 -22.63 -24.15
N LEU A 281 9.39 -22.26 -24.77
CA LEU A 281 9.50 -20.96 -25.45
C LEU A 281 8.58 -20.89 -26.69
N ASN A 282 8.51 -21.95 -27.49
CA ASN A 282 7.58 -22.07 -28.61
C ASN A 282 6.11 -21.91 -28.16
N GLN A 283 5.77 -22.44 -26.99
CA GLN A 283 4.43 -22.27 -26.42
C GLN A 283 4.13 -20.82 -26.07
N LEU A 284 5.09 -20.09 -25.48
CA LEU A 284 4.92 -18.64 -25.23
C LEU A 284 4.73 -17.88 -26.54
N VAL A 285 5.53 -18.19 -27.57
CA VAL A 285 5.41 -17.57 -28.91
C VAL A 285 4.04 -17.85 -29.53
N LYS A 286 3.51 -19.07 -29.37
CA LYS A 286 2.17 -19.43 -29.86
C LYS A 286 1.05 -18.66 -29.14
N LEU A 287 1.20 -18.39 -27.84
CA LEU A 287 0.19 -17.73 -27.02
C LEU A 287 0.19 -16.20 -27.17
N TYR A 288 1.37 -15.59 -27.19
CA TYR A 288 1.53 -14.14 -27.11
C TYR A 288 2.02 -13.51 -28.42
N GLY A 289 2.55 -14.32 -29.34
CA GLY A 289 3.23 -13.85 -30.54
C GLY A 289 4.69 -13.46 -30.26
N ARG A 290 5.57 -13.69 -31.24
CA ARG A 290 7.03 -13.47 -31.09
C ARG A 290 7.43 -12.05 -30.70
N GLU A 291 6.63 -11.06 -31.07
CA GLU A 291 6.88 -9.64 -30.78
C GLU A 291 6.61 -9.28 -29.31
N ARG A 292 5.86 -10.11 -28.58
CA ARG A 292 5.50 -9.90 -27.17
C ARG A 292 6.18 -10.87 -26.22
N VAL A 293 7.14 -11.66 -26.72
CA VAL A 293 7.91 -12.61 -25.93
C VAL A 293 9.37 -12.16 -25.93
N PHE A 294 9.90 -11.93 -24.73
CA PHE A 294 11.27 -11.49 -24.53
C PHE A 294 12.03 -12.49 -23.66
N VAL A 295 13.21 -12.88 -24.12
CA VAL A 295 14.08 -13.80 -23.39
C VAL A 295 14.99 -13.01 -22.47
N GLN A 296 14.86 -13.19 -21.17
CA GLN A 296 15.72 -12.53 -20.19
C GLN A 296 17.08 -13.22 -20.13
N VAL A 297 18.14 -12.44 -20.28
CA VAL A 297 19.52 -12.91 -20.15
C VAL A 297 20.12 -12.24 -18.93
N GLU A 298 20.41 -13.03 -17.89
CA GLU A 298 21.05 -12.56 -16.67
C GLU A 298 22.58 -12.51 -16.80
N ARG A 299 23.18 -11.63 -15.99
CA ARG A 299 24.63 -11.50 -15.74
C ARG A 299 24.87 -11.21 -14.26
N THR A 300 24.62 -12.22 -13.43
CA THR A 300 24.82 -12.23 -11.98
C THR A 300 26.10 -12.98 -11.58
N PHE A 301 26.98 -13.36 -12.52
CA PHE A 301 28.25 -14.05 -12.24
C PHE A 301 28.08 -15.40 -11.52
N GLU A 302 26.95 -16.09 -11.76
CA GLU A 302 26.73 -17.43 -11.23
C GLU A 302 27.41 -18.50 -12.12
N PRO A 303 27.91 -19.63 -11.57
CA PRO A 303 28.72 -20.58 -12.33
C PRO A 303 28.04 -21.19 -13.56
N TRP A 304 26.72 -21.38 -13.51
CA TRP A 304 25.93 -21.98 -14.60
C TRP A 304 25.42 -20.96 -15.62
N GLU A 305 25.51 -19.67 -15.31
CA GLU A 305 24.88 -18.61 -16.09
C GLU A 305 25.42 -18.53 -17.50
N TRP A 306 26.74 -18.66 -17.70
CA TRP A 306 27.35 -18.57 -19.02
C TRP A 306 26.73 -19.55 -20.03
N ASN A 307 26.59 -20.82 -19.63
CA ASN A 307 26.01 -21.84 -20.50
C ASN A 307 24.51 -21.58 -20.73
N CYS A 308 23.77 -21.22 -19.68
CA CYS A 308 22.35 -20.91 -19.80
C CYS A 308 22.11 -19.71 -20.73
N SER A 309 22.80 -18.60 -20.51
CA SER A 309 22.71 -17.38 -21.32
C SER A 309 23.09 -17.63 -22.77
N TYR A 310 24.14 -18.41 -23.05
CA TYR A 310 24.49 -18.80 -24.41
C TYR A 310 23.37 -19.58 -25.09
N ARG A 311 22.79 -20.58 -24.42
CA ARG A 311 21.68 -21.40 -24.96
C ARG A 311 20.39 -20.58 -25.14
N LEU A 312 20.08 -19.69 -24.21
CA LEU A 312 18.94 -18.78 -24.31
C LEU A 312 19.06 -17.87 -25.53
N LEU A 313 20.25 -17.35 -25.80
CA LEU A 313 20.50 -16.53 -26.99
C LEU A 313 20.33 -17.33 -28.29
N GLN A 314 20.82 -18.58 -28.34
CA GLN A 314 20.60 -19.48 -29.49
C GLN A 314 19.12 -19.75 -29.73
N LEU A 315 18.37 -20.06 -28.67
CA LEU A 315 16.91 -20.26 -28.76
C LEU A 315 16.18 -18.99 -29.18
N ALA A 316 16.61 -17.83 -28.68
CA ALA A 316 16.02 -16.55 -29.05
C ALA A 316 16.19 -16.26 -30.54
N GLU A 317 17.38 -16.50 -31.08
CA GLU A 317 17.68 -16.37 -32.50
C GLU A 317 16.87 -17.36 -33.35
N ALA A 318 16.85 -18.64 -32.97
CA ALA A 318 16.14 -19.69 -33.70
C ALA A 318 14.63 -19.43 -33.81
N LEU A 319 14.02 -18.87 -32.76
CA LEU A 319 12.58 -18.58 -32.72
C LEU A 319 12.23 -17.13 -33.09
N GLY A 320 13.23 -16.30 -33.39
CA GLY A 320 13.05 -14.89 -33.74
C GLY A 320 12.38 -14.07 -32.64
N VAL A 321 12.68 -14.37 -31.38
CA VAL A 321 12.24 -13.58 -30.21
C VAL A 321 13.35 -12.65 -29.74
N THR A 322 12.97 -11.53 -29.11
CA THR A 322 13.95 -10.49 -28.75
C THR A 322 14.56 -10.79 -27.37
N PRO A 323 15.88 -10.97 -27.25
CA PRO A 323 16.52 -11.11 -25.95
C PRO A 323 16.71 -9.73 -25.29
N VAL A 324 16.57 -9.69 -23.96
CA VAL A 324 16.69 -8.47 -23.13
C VAL A 324 17.64 -8.72 -21.96
N ALA A 325 18.33 -7.66 -21.53
CA ALA A 325 19.21 -7.72 -20.38
C ALA A 325 18.44 -7.73 -19.05
N GLY A 326 18.98 -8.46 -18.08
CA GLY A 326 18.57 -8.38 -16.67
C GLY A 326 17.62 -9.48 -16.23
N GLY A 327 17.41 -9.53 -14.91
CA GLY A 327 16.59 -10.51 -14.22
C GLY A 327 16.08 -9.92 -12.90
N PRO A 328 15.64 -10.76 -11.94
CA PRO A 328 14.99 -10.28 -10.73
C PRO A 328 15.94 -9.42 -9.88
N VAL A 329 15.51 -8.18 -9.64
CA VAL A 329 16.16 -7.24 -8.71
C VAL A 329 15.41 -7.25 -7.39
N THR A 330 16.11 -7.55 -6.31
CA THR A 330 15.52 -7.83 -4.99
C THR A 330 15.90 -6.81 -3.92
N HIS A 331 16.95 -6.02 -4.15
CA HIS A 331 17.45 -5.03 -3.19
C HIS A 331 17.94 -3.76 -3.90
N ALA A 332 17.99 -2.64 -3.19
CA ALA A 332 18.30 -1.34 -3.78
C ALA A 332 19.82 -1.08 -3.89
N GLU A 333 20.59 -1.62 -2.96
CA GLU A 333 22.05 -1.41 -2.82
C GLU A 333 22.74 -2.74 -2.50
N LEU A 334 23.96 -2.95 -2.99
CA LEU A 334 24.77 -4.17 -2.74
C LEU A 334 24.86 -4.57 -1.25
N ASP A 335 24.98 -3.61 -0.34
CA ASP A 335 25.13 -3.87 1.10
C ASP A 335 23.85 -4.38 1.79
N GLN A 336 22.71 -4.39 1.07
CA GLN A 336 21.44 -4.91 1.55
C GLN A 336 21.27 -6.41 1.27
N PHE A 337 22.20 -7.05 0.56
CA PHE A 337 22.15 -8.49 0.30
C PHE A 337 21.98 -9.36 1.56
N PRO A 338 22.66 -9.11 2.70
CA PRO A 338 22.43 -9.88 3.93
C PRO A 338 21.00 -9.79 4.47
N ALA A 339 20.25 -8.71 4.18
CA ALA A 339 18.85 -8.60 4.57
C ALA A 339 17.95 -9.56 3.77
N GLN A 340 18.34 -9.94 2.55
CA GLN A 340 17.67 -11.00 1.80
C GLN A 340 17.79 -12.35 2.49
N ASP A 341 18.95 -12.64 3.08
CA ASP A 341 19.15 -13.88 3.83
C ASP A 341 18.16 -13.95 5.02
N VAL A 342 17.96 -12.83 5.71
CA VAL A 342 16.95 -12.74 6.79
C VAL A 342 15.53 -12.92 6.26
N ALA A 343 15.19 -12.25 5.14
CA ALA A 343 13.87 -12.36 4.53
C ALA A 343 13.56 -13.79 4.08
N LEU A 344 14.54 -14.46 3.47
CA LEU A 344 14.45 -15.85 3.06
C LEU A 344 14.32 -16.78 4.28
N CYS A 345 15.16 -16.60 5.30
CA CYS A 345 15.10 -17.35 6.55
C CYS A 345 13.71 -17.27 7.22
N SER A 346 13.12 -16.08 7.26
CA SER A 346 11.77 -15.87 7.79
C SER A 346 10.71 -16.62 6.97
N ALA A 347 10.83 -16.60 5.64
CA ALA A 347 9.92 -17.31 4.74
C ALA A 347 10.07 -18.84 4.81
N THR A 348 11.29 -19.35 4.97
CA THR A 348 11.57 -20.79 5.00
C THR A 348 11.57 -21.39 6.41
N LEU A 349 11.42 -20.56 7.45
CA LEU A 349 11.57 -20.94 8.85
C LEU A 349 12.90 -21.68 9.09
N ALA A 350 13.97 -21.14 8.49
CA ALA A 350 15.32 -21.67 8.59
C ALA A 350 16.27 -20.61 9.14
N THR A 351 17.38 -21.05 9.70
CA THR A 351 18.49 -20.16 10.07
C THR A 351 19.46 -20.00 8.89
N VAL A 352 20.28 -18.97 8.97
CA VAL A 352 21.34 -18.68 8.01
C VAL A 352 22.30 -19.86 7.89
N GLU A 353 22.71 -20.46 9.02
CA GLU A 353 23.61 -21.63 9.02
C GLU A 353 22.96 -22.87 8.38
N GLU A 354 21.67 -23.09 8.65
CA GLU A 354 20.86 -24.13 8.00
C GLU A 354 20.67 -23.86 6.51
N LEU A 355 20.75 -22.61 6.05
CA LEU A 355 20.75 -22.22 4.64
C LEU A 355 22.14 -22.16 4.00
N PHE A 356 23.21 -22.36 4.76
CA PHE A 356 24.56 -22.60 4.23
C PHE A 356 24.97 -24.07 4.30
N GLY A 357 24.26 -24.90 5.06
CA GLY A 357 24.57 -26.33 5.21
C GLY A 357 25.77 -26.58 6.13
N ARG A 358 26.05 -25.66 7.06
CA ARG A 358 27.17 -25.75 8.00
C ARG A 358 26.82 -26.50 9.29
N LYS A 359 25.55 -26.85 9.52
CA LYS A 359 25.08 -27.61 10.68
C LYS A 359 24.40 -28.93 10.28
N PRO A 360 24.52 -29.99 11.10
CA PRO A 360 23.92 -31.29 10.82
C PRO A 360 22.39 -31.25 10.82
N THR A 361 21.82 -32.31 10.25
CA THR A 361 20.41 -32.54 9.96
C THR A 361 19.54 -32.32 11.20
N ARG A 362 18.41 -31.64 10.99
CA ARG A 362 17.39 -31.34 12.00
C ARG A 362 16.92 -32.60 12.76
N HIS A 363 16.34 -32.39 13.94
CA HIS A 363 15.55 -33.43 14.62
C HIS A 363 14.48 -33.99 13.65
N PRO A 364 14.20 -35.31 13.64
CA PRO A 364 13.30 -35.93 12.66
C PRO A 364 11.91 -35.27 12.53
N ASP A 365 11.41 -34.67 13.61
CA ASP A 365 10.09 -34.03 13.66
C ASP A 365 10.06 -32.58 13.13
N GLN A 366 11.21 -31.99 12.80
CA GLN A 366 11.25 -30.63 12.26
C GLN A 366 11.01 -30.66 10.73
N PRO A 367 10.28 -29.67 10.18
CA PRO A 367 10.06 -29.60 8.73
C PRO A 367 11.39 -29.57 7.98
N GLN A 368 11.56 -30.43 6.98
CA GLN A 368 12.77 -30.41 6.16
C GLN A 368 12.77 -29.13 5.30
N PRO A 369 13.90 -28.41 5.22
CA PRO A 369 14.00 -27.26 4.32
C PRO A 369 13.87 -27.73 2.86
N ARG A 370 13.26 -26.90 2.01
CA ARG A 370 13.16 -27.20 0.57
C ARG A 370 14.56 -27.28 -0.04
N PRO A 371 14.83 -28.22 -0.97
CA PRO A 371 16.13 -28.37 -1.61
C PRO A 371 16.56 -27.05 -2.30
N ARG A 372 17.83 -26.69 -2.09
CA ARG A 372 18.43 -25.38 -2.38
C ARG A 372 18.96 -25.23 -3.82
N PRO A 373 19.22 -23.99 -4.28
CA PRO A 373 19.09 -22.76 -3.50
C PRO A 373 17.90 -21.88 -3.91
N LEU A 374 17.03 -21.62 -2.94
CA LEU A 374 16.10 -20.49 -2.92
C LEU A 374 16.80 -19.13 -2.67
N ARG A 375 18.14 -19.12 -2.62
CA ARG A 375 19.02 -18.01 -2.22
C ARG A 375 19.98 -17.69 -3.35
N ALA A 376 20.12 -16.42 -3.71
CA ALA A 376 21.20 -16.02 -4.63
C ALA A 376 22.58 -16.30 -4.01
N LEU A 377 23.58 -16.62 -4.84
CA LEU A 377 24.93 -16.90 -4.35
C LEU A 377 25.71 -15.62 -3.97
N ASN A 378 25.35 -14.48 -4.56
CA ASN A 378 26.03 -13.20 -4.39
C ASN A 378 25.03 -12.02 -4.36
N ALA A 379 25.57 -10.81 -4.23
CA ALA A 379 24.81 -9.56 -4.09
C ALA A 379 24.37 -8.93 -5.43
N GLU A 380 24.50 -9.63 -6.56
CA GLU A 380 24.38 -9.01 -7.90
C GLU A 380 22.96 -8.64 -8.34
N ARG A 381 21.96 -8.90 -7.48
CA ARG A 381 20.53 -8.61 -7.72
C ARG A 381 20.09 -7.26 -7.14
N TYR A 382 20.99 -6.29 -7.12
CA TYR A 382 20.68 -4.93 -6.70
C TYR A 382 20.20 -4.07 -7.87
N LEU A 383 19.65 -2.90 -7.57
CA LEU A 383 19.22 -1.92 -8.56
C LEU A 383 20.46 -1.25 -9.19
N CYS A 384 20.97 -1.89 -10.25
CA CYS A 384 22.21 -1.54 -10.94
C CYS A 384 22.05 -0.28 -11.83
N PRO A 385 22.96 0.72 -11.74
CA PRO A 385 22.90 1.91 -12.59
C PRO A 385 23.10 1.61 -14.09
N PRO A 386 22.56 2.43 -15.01
CA PRO A 386 22.68 2.21 -16.46
C PRO A 386 24.11 2.06 -16.98
N ALA A 387 25.05 2.89 -16.52
CA ALA A 387 26.45 2.83 -16.94
C ALA A 387 27.11 1.49 -16.62
N GLU A 388 26.76 0.93 -15.46
CA GLU A 388 27.27 -0.36 -15.03
C GLU A 388 26.59 -1.51 -15.80
N MET A 389 25.27 -1.42 -16.05
CA MET A 389 24.58 -2.35 -16.96
C MET A 389 25.19 -2.35 -18.36
N LEU A 390 25.52 -1.20 -18.93
CA LEU A 390 26.19 -1.13 -20.23
C LEU A 390 27.58 -1.79 -20.21
N THR A 391 28.32 -1.62 -19.11
CA THR A 391 29.61 -2.31 -18.91
C THR A 391 29.42 -3.81 -18.78
N ARG A 392 28.45 -4.25 -17.99
CA ARG A 392 28.12 -5.67 -17.77
C ARG A 392 27.75 -6.37 -19.06
N TYR A 393 27.13 -5.67 -20.01
CA TYR A 393 26.65 -6.19 -21.29
C TYR A 393 27.44 -5.65 -22.49
N GLN A 394 28.71 -5.26 -22.31
CA GLN A 394 29.51 -4.59 -23.35
C GLN A 394 29.67 -5.38 -24.67
N ASP A 395 29.65 -6.71 -24.62
CA ASP A 395 29.67 -7.60 -25.80
C ASP A 395 28.32 -7.73 -26.50
N ARG A 396 27.22 -7.38 -25.80
CA ARG A 396 25.84 -7.45 -26.29
C ARG A 396 25.02 -6.24 -25.82
N PRO A 397 25.40 -5.01 -26.21
CA PRO A 397 24.72 -3.79 -25.79
C PRO A 397 23.27 -3.71 -26.30
N ASP A 398 22.95 -4.47 -27.36
CA ASP A 398 21.60 -4.63 -27.88
C ASP A 398 20.62 -5.18 -26.83
N LEU A 399 21.08 -6.04 -25.90
CA LEU A 399 20.24 -6.57 -24.83
C LEU A 399 19.75 -5.48 -23.88
N VAL A 400 20.60 -4.50 -23.58
CA VAL A 400 20.25 -3.34 -22.74
C VAL A 400 19.30 -2.42 -23.51
N ALA A 401 19.60 -2.12 -24.78
CA ALA A 401 18.73 -1.30 -25.62
C ALA A 401 17.32 -1.93 -25.81
N ASN A 402 17.24 -3.25 -25.94
CA ASN A 402 15.96 -3.97 -26.05
C ASN A 402 15.11 -3.84 -24.78
N THR A 403 15.70 -3.58 -23.60
CA THR A 403 14.90 -3.31 -22.40
C THR A 403 14.02 -2.09 -22.56
N HIS A 404 14.52 -1.07 -23.26
CA HIS A 404 13.77 0.16 -23.52
C HIS A 404 12.61 -0.07 -24.50
N ARG A 405 12.78 -0.95 -25.49
CA ARG A 405 11.69 -1.32 -26.42
C ARG A 405 10.47 -1.87 -25.68
N VAL A 406 10.68 -2.62 -24.59
CA VAL A 406 9.59 -3.10 -23.73
C VAL A 406 8.86 -1.92 -23.07
N ALA A 407 9.58 -0.89 -22.61
CA ALA A 407 8.98 0.31 -22.05
C ALA A 407 8.20 1.13 -23.09
N GLU A 408 8.69 1.22 -24.33
CA GLU A 408 7.99 1.92 -25.42
C GLU A 408 6.65 1.25 -25.78
N MET A 409 6.55 -0.07 -25.59
CA MET A 409 5.33 -0.84 -25.82
C MET A 409 4.25 -0.68 -24.74
N CYS A 410 4.57 -0.03 -23.61
CA CYS A 410 3.67 0.10 -22.46
C CYS A 410 3.18 1.54 -22.28
N ASP A 411 1.89 1.73 -22.01
CA ASP A 411 1.33 3.04 -21.66
C ASP A 411 1.79 3.49 -20.25
N ASP A 412 1.89 4.81 -20.05
CA ASP A 412 2.33 5.39 -18.76
C ASP A 412 1.22 5.38 -17.69
N ASP A 413 -0.06 5.25 -18.10
CA ASP A 413 -1.22 5.24 -17.21
C ASP A 413 -2.17 4.06 -17.44
N LEU A 414 -1.84 2.95 -16.76
CA LEU A 414 -2.57 1.69 -16.83
C LEU A 414 -3.64 1.54 -15.73
N LEU A 415 -3.51 2.30 -14.64
CA LEU A 415 -4.34 2.11 -13.46
C LEU A 415 -5.77 2.57 -13.73
N PRO A 416 -6.79 1.78 -13.32
CA PRO A 416 -8.17 2.12 -13.59
C PRO A 416 -8.54 3.43 -12.88
N ARG A 417 -9.35 4.23 -13.56
CA ARG A 417 -10.03 5.36 -12.94
C ARG A 417 -11.05 4.85 -11.93
N ARG A 418 -11.64 5.79 -11.19
CA ARG A 418 -12.67 5.51 -10.20
C ARG A 418 -13.83 4.73 -10.84
N THR A 419 -14.18 3.59 -10.25
CA THR A 419 -15.42 2.88 -10.56
C THR A 419 -16.61 3.72 -10.12
N GLU A 420 -17.57 3.91 -11.03
CA GLU A 420 -18.85 4.53 -10.71
C GLU A 420 -19.68 3.57 -9.86
N LEU A 421 -20.37 4.11 -8.85
CA LEU A 421 -21.28 3.31 -8.04
C LEU A 421 -22.51 2.95 -8.88
N PRO A 422 -23.12 1.77 -8.66
CA PRO A 422 -24.38 1.43 -9.32
C PRO A 422 -25.45 2.45 -8.96
N PRO A 423 -26.33 2.85 -9.91
CA PRO A 423 -27.37 3.83 -9.65
C PRO A 423 -28.37 3.27 -8.63
N MET A 424 -28.63 4.02 -7.57
CA MET A 424 -29.56 3.64 -6.50
C MET A 424 -31.01 4.05 -6.80
N ALA A 425 -31.21 4.97 -7.75
CA ALA A 425 -32.51 5.48 -8.16
C ALA A 425 -32.48 6.01 -9.60
N ALA A 426 -33.65 6.21 -10.21
CA ALA A 426 -33.75 6.91 -11.48
C ALA A 426 -33.34 8.39 -11.36
N ASP A 427 -33.70 9.02 -10.24
CA ASP A 427 -33.20 10.33 -9.82
C ASP A 427 -32.70 10.23 -8.37
N GLU A 428 -31.39 10.06 -8.22
CA GLU A 428 -30.74 9.95 -6.90
C GLU A 428 -30.84 11.25 -6.09
N SER A 429 -30.92 12.40 -6.76
CA SER A 429 -31.02 13.70 -6.09
C SER A 429 -32.37 13.84 -5.41
N GLN A 430 -33.45 13.56 -6.15
CA GLN A 430 -34.80 13.58 -5.61
C GLN A 430 -34.98 12.53 -4.51
N ALA A 431 -34.49 11.31 -4.74
CA ALA A 431 -34.55 10.23 -3.77
C ALA A 431 -33.84 10.58 -2.46
N LEU A 432 -32.63 11.16 -2.53
CA LEU A 432 -31.89 11.57 -1.34
C LEU A 432 -32.62 12.66 -0.56
N ARG A 433 -33.16 13.69 -1.25
CA ARG A 433 -33.93 14.75 -0.58
C ARG A 433 -35.14 14.18 0.15
N ALA A 434 -35.91 13.29 -0.50
CA ALA A 434 -37.08 12.67 0.10
C ALA A 434 -36.72 11.83 1.35
N ALA A 435 -35.65 11.04 1.27
CA ALA A 435 -35.15 10.24 2.38
C ALA A 435 -34.73 11.10 3.57
N VAL A 436 -33.98 12.18 3.32
CA VAL A 436 -33.52 13.11 4.36
C VAL A 436 -34.68 13.84 5.01
N MET A 437 -35.64 14.35 4.25
CA MET A 437 -36.79 15.06 4.80
C MET A 437 -37.66 14.14 5.66
N SER A 438 -37.85 12.88 5.22
CA SER A 438 -38.55 11.87 6.01
C SER A 438 -37.81 11.57 7.33
N GLY A 439 -36.49 11.39 7.26
CA GLY A 439 -35.65 11.17 8.45
C GLY A 439 -35.64 12.36 9.41
N ALA A 440 -35.64 13.59 8.89
CA ALA A 440 -35.70 14.80 9.69
C ALA A 440 -37.02 14.90 10.46
N ALA A 441 -38.16 14.58 9.83
CA ALA A 441 -39.46 14.57 10.49
C ALA A 441 -39.57 13.51 11.61
N LEU A 442 -38.87 12.37 11.46
CA LEU A 442 -38.85 11.31 12.48
C LEU A 442 -37.94 11.65 13.66
N ARG A 443 -36.79 12.29 13.40
CA ARG A 443 -35.76 12.54 14.42
C ARG A 443 -35.91 13.88 15.13
N HIS A 444 -36.64 14.82 14.53
CA HIS A 444 -36.92 16.13 15.11
C HIS A 444 -38.43 16.35 15.19
N SER A 445 -38.97 16.41 16.41
CA SER A 445 -40.40 16.60 16.64
C SER A 445 -40.95 17.94 16.11
N ASN A 446 -40.10 18.97 15.97
CA ASN A 446 -40.45 20.26 15.39
C ASN A 446 -39.24 20.87 14.66
N PRO A 447 -38.99 20.53 13.38
CA PRO A 447 -37.81 20.99 12.67
C PRO A 447 -37.88 22.50 12.40
N THR A 448 -36.90 23.23 12.90
CA THR A 448 -36.85 24.70 12.76
C THR A 448 -36.49 25.13 11.34
N LYS A 449 -36.84 26.37 10.96
CA LYS A 449 -36.38 26.98 9.71
C LYS A 449 -34.84 27.00 9.58
N ALA A 450 -34.12 27.06 10.70
CA ALA A 450 -32.66 27.00 10.70
C ALA A 450 -32.14 25.59 10.34
N LEU A 451 -32.76 24.54 10.87
CA LEU A 451 -32.44 23.16 10.51
C LEU A 451 -32.72 22.89 9.04
N HIS A 452 -33.88 23.29 8.51
CA HIS A 452 -34.19 23.13 7.09
C HIS A 452 -33.18 23.83 6.18
N ARG A 453 -32.75 25.06 6.54
CA ARG A 453 -31.68 25.75 5.80
C ARG A 453 -30.36 24.98 5.82
N ARG A 454 -29.98 24.41 6.98
CA ARG A 454 -28.77 23.58 7.09
C ARG A 454 -28.88 22.33 6.23
N LEU A 455 -29.97 21.57 6.33
CA LEU A 455 -30.18 20.34 5.56
C LEU A 455 -30.18 20.61 4.06
N ASN A 456 -30.85 21.67 3.60
CA ASN A 456 -30.86 22.04 2.18
C ASN A 456 -29.46 22.41 1.69
N GLY A 457 -28.70 23.21 2.45
CA GLY A 457 -27.32 23.55 2.08
C GLY A 457 -26.39 22.33 1.99
N GLU A 458 -26.50 21.39 2.94
CA GLU A 458 -25.74 20.12 2.88
C GLU A 458 -26.17 19.26 1.69
N LEU A 459 -27.48 19.09 1.47
CA LEU A 459 -28.05 18.33 0.35
C LEU A 459 -27.60 18.90 -1.00
N ASP A 460 -27.68 20.21 -1.17
CA ASP A 460 -27.29 20.89 -2.41
C ASP A 460 -25.81 20.65 -2.71
N ARG A 461 -24.94 20.68 -1.69
CA ARG A 461 -23.52 20.37 -1.85
C ARG A 461 -23.29 18.90 -2.20
N ILE A 462 -23.94 17.97 -1.50
CA ILE A 462 -23.81 16.52 -1.76
C ILE A 462 -24.22 16.18 -3.20
N ILE A 463 -25.35 16.75 -3.65
CA ILE A 463 -25.88 16.54 -4.99
C ILE A 463 -24.97 17.17 -6.04
N ARG A 464 -24.57 18.43 -5.85
CA ARG A 464 -23.68 19.15 -6.78
C ARG A 464 -22.34 18.43 -6.97
N LEU A 465 -21.80 17.83 -5.91
CA LEU A 465 -20.54 17.07 -5.96
C LEU A 465 -20.72 15.61 -6.40
N GLY A 466 -21.93 15.17 -6.76
CA GLY A 466 -22.19 13.84 -7.31
C GLY A 466 -22.09 12.70 -6.29
N PHE A 467 -22.41 12.94 -5.02
CA PHE A 467 -22.34 11.93 -3.96
C PHE A 467 -23.71 11.40 -3.50
N ALA A 468 -24.78 11.69 -4.24
CA ALA A 468 -26.14 11.27 -3.88
C ALA A 468 -26.27 9.73 -3.76
N GLY A 469 -25.84 8.97 -4.78
CA GLY A 469 -25.81 7.51 -4.75
C GLY A 469 -24.99 6.92 -3.60
N HIS A 470 -23.87 7.54 -3.23
CA HIS A 470 -23.05 7.10 -2.09
C HIS A 470 -23.81 7.21 -0.77
N PHE A 471 -24.54 8.31 -0.55
CA PHE A 471 -25.39 8.48 0.63
C PHE A 471 -26.60 7.54 0.62
N LEU A 472 -27.21 7.31 -0.54
CA LEU A 472 -28.32 6.36 -0.67
C LEU A 472 -27.89 4.92 -0.39
N MET A 473 -26.71 4.51 -0.86
CA MET A 473 -26.11 3.21 -0.57
C MET A 473 -25.84 3.03 0.93
N ALA A 474 -25.30 4.05 1.60
CA ALA A 474 -25.09 4.01 3.05
C ALA A 474 -26.43 3.96 3.81
N ALA A 475 -27.42 4.76 3.40
CA ALA A 475 -28.76 4.76 4.00
C ALA A 475 -29.48 3.42 3.83
N ASP A 476 -29.29 2.77 2.68
CA ASP A 476 -29.80 1.43 2.40
C ASP A 476 -29.24 0.40 3.38
N LEU A 477 -27.93 0.41 3.58
CA LEU A 477 -27.26 -0.47 4.53
C LEU A 477 -27.67 -0.20 5.98
N VAL A 478 -27.82 1.06 6.38
CA VAL A 478 -28.32 1.45 7.72
C VAL A 478 -29.72 0.91 7.96
N ARG A 479 -30.61 1.07 6.98
CA ARG A 479 -32.00 0.60 7.09
C ARG A 479 -32.04 -0.92 7.24
N TRP A 480 -31.35 -1.66 6.37
CA TRP A 480 -31.29 -3.11 6.45
C TRP A 480 -30.71 -3.58 7.79
N ALA A 481 -29.63 -2.98 8.27
CA ALA A 481 -29.04 -3.32 9.56
C ALA A 481 -30.03 -3.08 10.72
N GLY A 482 -30.80 -1.98 10.67
CA GLY A 482 -31.88 -1.71 11.61
C GLY A 482 -32.97 -2.78 11.62
N ASP A 483 -33.43 -3.21 10.44
CA ASP A 483 -34.44 -4.27 10.28
C ASP A 483 -33.94 -5.62 10.84
N GLN A 484 -32.62 -5.87 10.79
CA GLN A 484 -31.98 -7.07 11.33
C GLN A 484 -31.57 -6.93 12.81
N GLY A 485 -31.86 -5.80 13.44
CA GLY A 485 -31.45 -5.52 14.82
C GLY A 485 -29.93 -5.42 15.03
N ILE A 486 -29.15 -5.13 13.99
CA ILE A 486 -27.69 -4.98 14.06
C ILE A 486 -27.34 -3.56 14.52
N LEU A 487 -26.59 -3.42 15.62
CA LEU A 487 -26.11 -2.12 16.04
C LEU A 487 -25.00 -1.62 15.11
N LEU A 488 -25.12 -0.36 14.71
CA LEU A 488 -24.11 0.38 13.96
C LEU A 488 -23.84 1.77 14.54
N SER A 489 -22.68 2.32 14.25
CA SER A 489 -22.35 3.73 14.51
C SER A 489 -21.49 4.31 13.40
N GLY A 490 -21.88 5.45 12.84
CA GLY A 490 -20.98 6.27 12.03
C GLY A 490 -19.80 6.81 12.85
N ARG A 491 -18.63 6.94 12.23
CA ARG A 491 -17.41 7.47 12.85
C ARG A 491 -16.65 8.42 11.92
N GLY A 492 -15.64 9.09 12.46
CA GLY A 492 -14.84 10.03 11.67
C GLY A 492 -15.63 11.29 11.31
N SER A 493 -15.35 11.89 10.15
CA SER A 493 -15.96 13.18 9.79
C SER A 493 -17.43 13.10 9.40
N VAL A 494 -17.98 11.91 9.10
CA VAL A 494 -19.41 11.78 8.74
C VAL A 494 -20.36 12.25 9.85
N VAL A 495 -19.88 12.22 11.09
CA VAL A 495 -20.59 12.71 12.28
C VAL A 495 -20.89 14.21 12.19
N ASP A 496 -20.10 14.98 11.44
CA ASP A 496 -20.27 16.43 11.27
C ASP A 496 -21.40 16.80 10.27
N CYS A 497 -22.10 15.80 9.71
CA CYS A 497 -23.13 15.95 8.67
C CYS A 497 -24.55 15.73 9.24
N ALA A 498 -25.40 16.76 9.13
CA ALA A 498 -26.79 16.69 9.56
C ALA A 498 -27.63 15.77 8.65
N VAL A 499 -27.30 15.69 7.36
CA VAL A 499 -27.90 14.73 6.42
C VAL A 499 -27.65 13.28 6.88
N ALA A 500 -26.42 12.98 7.32
CA ALA A 500 -26.06 11.65 7.83
C ALA A 500 -26.83 11.27 9.10
N TYR A 501 -27.09 12.24 9.99
CA TYR A 501 -27.96 12.03 11.16
C TYR A 501 -29.39 11.70 10.75
N CYS A 502 -29.97 12.46 9.81
CA CYS A 502 -31.33 12.24 9.32
C CYS A 502 -31.51 10.83 8.71
N LEU A 503 -30.51 10.37 7.96
CA LEU A 503 -30.49 9.03 7.36
C LEU A 503 -30.18 7.90 8.36
N GLY A 504 -29.83 8.24 9.61
CA GLY A 504 -29.47 7.26 10.64
C GLY A 504 -28.05 6.68 10.54
N ILE A 505 -27.23 7.22 9.64
CA ILE A 505 -25.80 6.87 9.52
C ILE A 505 -25.06 7.33 10.79
N SER A 506 -25.32 8.55 11.24
CA SER A 506 -24.80 9.08 12.51
C SER A 506 -25.87 9.01 13.60
N ARG A 507 -25.46 8.64 14.82
CA ARG A 507 -26.31 8.75 16.02
C ARG A 507 -26.26 10.15 16.67
N ILE A 508 -25.27 10.96 16.30
CA ILE A 508 -25.05 12.29 16.86
C ILE A 508 -25.68 13.33 15.94
N ASP A 509 -26.51 14.18 16.52
CA ASP A 509 -27.14 15.30 15.82
C ASP A 509 -26.13 16.45 15.61
N ALA A 510 -25.58 16.50 14.40
CA ALA A 510 -24.62 17.52 14.00
C ALA A 510 -25.16 18.96 14.14
N PHE A 511 -26.47 19.17 13.97
CA PHE A 511 -27.07 20.49 14.05
C PHE A 511 -27.15 20.97 15.49
N THR A 512 -27.67 20.14 16.39
CA THR A 512 -27.77 20.47 17.82
C THR A 512 -26.39 20.69 18.45
N HIS A 513 -25.40 19.91 18.04
CA HIS A 513 -24.01 20.05 18.52
C HIS A 513 -23.16 21.07 17.75
N ARG A 514 -23.75 21.81 16.79
CA ARG A 514 -23.08 22.85 15.99
C ARG A 514 -21.81 22.36 15.28
N LEU A 515 -21.83 21.13 14.77
CA LEU A 515 -20.71 20.54 14.04
C LEU A 515 -20.60 21.12 12.62
N HIS A 516 -19.37 21.18 12.11
CA HIS A 516 -19.05 21.86 10.85
C HIS A 516 -19.01 20.90 9.67
N PHE A 517 -19.98 21.02 8.75
CA PHE A 517 -20.07 20.18 7.56
C PHE A 517 -18.85 20.27 6.64
N ASP A 518 -18.17 21.41 6.58
CA ASP A 518 -16.98 21.60 5.74
C ASP A 518 -15.82 20.66 6.12
N ARG A 519 -15.78 20.17 7.37
CA ARG A 519 -14.81 19.16 7.80
C ARG A 519 -15.06 17.80 7.16
N PHE A 520 -16.34 17.49 6.91
CA PHE A 520 -16.75 16.28 6.20
C PHE A 520 -16.53 16.44 4.70
N LEU A 521 -17.21 17.43 4.11
CA LEU A 521 -17.24 17.66 2.67
C LEU A 521 -17.02 19.17 2.37
N PRO A 522 -15.77 19.57 2.10
CA PRO A 522 -15.43 20.92 1.69
C PRO A 522 -16.16 21.35 0.41
N ASP A 523 -16.40 22.67 0.25
CA ASP A 523 -17.12 23.22 -0.91
C ASP A 523 -16.40 23.00 -2.25
N ASP A 524 -15.07 22.98 -2.23
CA ASP A 524 -14.20 22.83 -3.40
C ASP A 524 -14.10 21.38 -3.89
N GLY A 525 -14.69 20.42 -3.16
CA GLY A 525 -14.60 18.99 -3.48
C GLY A 525 -13.18 18.41 -3.33
N SER A 526 -12.26 19.12 -2.67
CA SER A 526 -10.87 18.67 -2.47
C SER A 526 -10.75 17.36 -1.71
N LYS A 527 -11.78 17.04 -0.92
CA LYS A 527 -11.88 15.81 -0.13
C LYS A 527 -13.11 15.02 -0.53
N ARG A 528 -12.92 13.72 -0.78
CA ARG A 528 -14.02 12.77 -0.98
C ARG A 528 -14.70 12.44 0.37
N PRO A 529 -16.03 12.27 0.39
CA PRO A 529 -16.73 11.86 1.60
C PRO A 529 -16.36 10.41 1.92
N ASP A 530 -15.85 10.20 3.12
CA ASP A 530 -15.55 8.88 3.67
C ASP A 530 -16.62 8.56 4.72
N ILE A 531 -17.55 7.66 4.37
CA ILE A 531 -18.67 7.25 5.22
C ILE A 531 -18.23 6.00 5.99
N ASP A 532 -17.44 6.21 7.03
CA ASP A 532 -17.01 5.15 7.93
C ASP A 532 -18.16 4.74 8.86
N MET A 533 -18.53 3.46 8.81
CA MET A 533 -19.52 2.85 9.70
C MET A 533 -18.94 1.65 10.41
N ASP A 534 -19.04 1.64 11.73
CA ASP A 534 -18.72 0.49 12.57
C ASP A 534 -19.99 -0.33 12.83
N PHE A 535 -19.87 -1.66 12.73
CA PHE A 535 -20.92 -2.63 13.02
C PHE A 535 -20.49 -3.54 14.17
N GLU A 536 -21.45 -4.23 14.78
CA GLU A 536 -21.17 -5.32 15.72
C GLU A 536 -20.22 -6.36 15.11
N ALA A 537 -19.11 -6.64 15.80
CA ALA A 537 -18.05 -7.50 15.27
C ALA A 537 -18.54 -8.90 14.88
N HIS A 538 -19.44 -9.50 15.67
CA HIS A 538 -19.97 -10.84 15.42
C HIS A 538 -21.00 -10.91 14.28
N ARG A 539 -21.55 -9.76 13.84
CA ARG A 539 -22.51 -9.65 12.73
C ARG A 539 -21.86 -9.13 11.42
N ARG A 540 -20.53 -8.98 11.39
CA ARG A 540 -19.79 -8.47 10.22
C ARG A 540 -20.04 -9.29 8.96
N ASP A 541 -20.13 -10.60 9.09
CA ASP A 541 -20.35 -11.49 7.95
C ASP A 541 -21.76 -11.35 7.36
N ASP A 542 -22.77 -11.05 8.19
CA ASP A 542 -24.14 -10.76 7.72
C ASP A 542 -24.16 -9.50 6.85
N VAL A 543 -23.49 -8.44 7.31
CA VAL A 543 -23.32 -7.19 6.56
C VAL A 543 -22.64 -7.46 5.21
N ARG A 544 -21.56 -8.25 5.22
CA ARG A 544 -20.87 -8.63 3.98
C ARG A 544 -21.80 -9.42 3.04
N ASN A 545 -22.52 -10.40 3.56
CA ASN A 545 -23.42 -11.24 2.78
C ASN A 545 -24.60 -10.45 2.19
N TYR A 546 -25.12 -9.47 2.92
CA TYR A 546 -26.11 -8.52 2.40
C TYR A 546 -25.56 -7.75 1.20
N MET A 547 -24.36 -7.17 1.33
CA MET A 547 -23.72 -6.44 0.23
C MET A 547 -23.49 -7.37 -0.98
N ILE A 548 -23.03 -8.60 -0.76
CA ILE A 548 -22.85 -9.60 -1.84
C ILE A 548 -24.18 -9.92 -2.51
N HIS A 549 -25.26 -10.12 -1.75
CA HIS A 549 -26.58 -10.39 -2.31
C HIS A 549 -27.11 -9.21 -3.13
N GLN A 550 -26.90 -8.00 -2.63
CA GLN A 550 -27.42 -6.77 -3.23
C GLN A 550 -26.65 -6.35 -4.49
N TYR A 551 -25.31 -6.45 -4.45
CA TYR A 551 -24.44 -5.91 -5.50
C TYR A 551 -23.73 -6.98 -6.34
N GLY A 552 -23.82 -8.25 -5.96
CA GLY A 552 -23.20 -9.37 -6.67
C GLY A 552 -21.84 -9.77 -6.08
N VAL A 553 -21.53 -11.06 -6.18
CA VAL A 553 -20.29 -11.64 -5.63
C VAL A 553 -19.04 -11.07 -6.30
N ASP A 554 -19.11 -10.72 -7.59
CA ASP A 554 -17.98 -10.18 -8.36
C ASP A 554 -17.74 -8.68 -8.13
N HIS A 555 -18.61 -8.02 -7.36
CA HIS A 555 -18.56 -6.57 -7.10
C HIS A 555 -18.31 -6.22 -5.63
N VAL A 556 -18.20 -7.22 -4.75
CA VAL A 556 -18.00 -7.01 -3.31
C VAL A 556 -16.79 -7.83 -2.83
N ALA A 557 -15.77 -7.12 -2.35
CA ALA A 557 -14.57 -7.72 -1.77
C ALA A 557 -14.20 -7.05 -0.45
N THR A 558 -13.42 -7.75 0.38
CA THR A 558 -12.82 -7.16 1.58
C THR A 558 -11.47 -6.56 1.24
N VAL A 559 -11.20 -5.35 1.74
CA VAL A 559 -9.87 -4.72 1.60
C VAL A 559 -8.87 -5.48 2.46
N ALA A 560 -7.77 -5.91 1.85
CA ALA A 560 -6.68 -6.59 2.54
C ALA A 560 -5.88 -5.61 3.42
N ALA A 561 -5.31 -6.12 4.51
CA ALA A 561 -4.34 -5.41 5.33
C ALA A 561 -3.02 -6.18 5.32
N PHE A 562 -1.94 -5.51 4.94
CA PHE A 562 -0.60 -6.10 4.96
C PHE A 562 0.09 -5.76 6.29
N GLY A 563 0.54 -6.80 6.99
CA GLY A 563 1.33 -6.63 8.21
C GLY A 563 2.75 -6.18 7.86
N ALA A 564 3.13 -4.98 8.28
CA ALA A 564 4.51 -4.52 8.19
C ALA A 564 5.28 -4.89 9.46
N TYR A 565 6.56 -5.26 9.32
CA TYR A 565 7.42 -5.44 10.47
C TYR A 565 7.72 -4.10 11.13
N GLY A 566 7.24 -3.91 12.37
CA GLY A 566 7.76 -2.86 13.24
C GLY A 566 9.16 -3.22 13.75
N THR A 567 9.88 -2.25 14.32
CA THR A 567 11.26 -2.38 14.83
C THR A 567 11.51 -3.66 15.63
N ARG A 568 10.64 -3.95 16.61
CA ARG A 568 10.75 -5.14 17.46
C ARG A 568 10.51 -6.44 16.69
N GLY A 569 9.67 -6.40 15.66
CA GLY A 569 9.44 -7.52 14.75
C GLY A 569 10.70 -7.80 13.94
N ILE A 570 11.31 -6.77 13.34
CA ILE A 570 12.57 -6.89 12.59
C ILE A 570 13.67 -7.52 13.46
N LEU A 571 13.89 -6.99 14.67
CA LEU A 571 14.90 -7.54 15.60
C LEU A 571 14.67 -9.00 15.93
N ARG A 572 13.40 -9.41 16.08
CA ARG A 572 13.05 -10.80 16.34
C ARG A 572 13.36 -11.69 15.14
N GLU A 573 13.01 -11.26 13.93
CA GLU A 573 13.28 -12.05 12.72
C GLU A 573 14.78 -12.16 12.43
N VAL A 574 15.54 -11.07 12.58
CA VAL A 574 17.00 -11.10 12.45
C VAL A 574 17.62 -12.04 13.49
N GLY A 575 17.22 -11.93 14.76
CA GLY A 575 17.73 -12.81 15.81
C GLY A 575 17.44 -14.29 15.56
N LYS A 576 16.22 -14.62 15.10
CA LYS A 576 15.84 -15.99 14.73
C LYS A 576 16.65 -16.49 13.54
N ALA A 577 16.82 -15.67 12.50
CA ALA A 577 17.60 -16.04 11.31
C ALA A 577 19.06 -16.35 11.68
N LEU A 578 19.63 -15.60 12.64
CA LEU A 578 20.97 -15.82 13.16
C LEU A 578 21.05 -16.98 14.19
N GLY A 579 19.93 -17.63 14.53
CA GLY A 579 19.90 -18.73 15.50
C GLY A 579 20.12 -18.30 16.95
N LEU A 580 19.83 -17.03 17.30
CA LEU A 580 19.98 -16.55 18.68
C LEU A 580 18.89 -17.12 19.60
N PRO A 581 19.20 -17.36 20.89
CA PRO A 581 18.20 -17.82 21.86
C PRO A 581 17.03 -16.84 22.02
N THR A 582 15.81 -17.38 22.11
CA THR A 582 14.57 -16.58 22.23
C THR A 582 14.61 -15.58 23.40
N ASP A 583 15.22 -15.95 24.52
CA ASP A 583 15.35 -15.08 25.70
C ASP A 583 16.24 -13.87 25.43
N ALA A 584 17.36 -14.07 24.72
CA ALA A 584 18.25 -12.99 24.30
C ALA A 584 17.55 -12.04 23.33
N ILE A 585 16.82 -12.59 22.35
CA ILE A 585 16.01 -11.80 21.41
C ILE A 585 14.95 -10.99 22.18
N GLY A 586 14.24 -11.63 23.10
CA GLY A 586 13.21 -11.00 23.93
C GLY A 586 13.76 -9.89 24.81
N PHE A 587 14.95 -10.11 25.40
CA PHE A 587 15.66 -9.14 26.22
C PHE A 587 16.02 -7.87 25.44
N ILE A 588 16.54 -8.02 24.21
CA ILE A 588 16.90 -6.90 23.33
C ILE A 588 15.63 -6.18 22.84
N ALA A 589 14.66 -6.93 22.31
CA ALA A 589 13.46 -6.34 21.72
C ALA A 589 12.63 -5.50 22.71
N LYS A 590 12.63 -5.86 24.01
CA LYS A 590 11.93 -5.10 25.06
C LYS A 590 12.57 -3.74 25.37
N ARG A 591 13.89 -3.62 25.20
CA ARG A 591 14.66 -2.39 25.49
C ARG A 591 14.65 -1.37 24.35
N VAL A 592 14.25 -1.81 23.16
CA VAL A 592 14.09 -0.89 22.03
C VAL A 592 12.74 -0.19 22.14
N HIS A 593 12.80 1.14 22.27
CA HIS A 593 11.67 2.05 22.26
C HIS A 593 11.71 2.89 20.97
N GLY A 594 10.63 2.90 20.20
CA GLY A 594 10.53 3.67 18.94
C GLY A 594 11.08 2.95 17.69
N GLY A 595 11.31 3.74 16.63
CA GLY A 595 11.87 3.29 15.35
C GLY A 595 13.39 3.23 15.38
N LEU A 596 13.99 2.16 14.85
CA LEU A 596 15.43 2.16 14.51
C LEU A 596 15.61 2.83 13.16
N THR A 597 16.45 3.86 13.08
CA THR A 597 16.80 4.51 11.80
C THR A 597 18.26 4.18 11.43
N ARG A 598 18.56 4.13 10.12
CA ARG A 598 19.94 3.88 9.61
C ARG A 598 20.91 4.96 10.13
N SER A 599 20.43 6.20 10.32
CA SER A 599 21.17 7.32 10.94
C SER A 599 21.39 7.15 12.45
N ALA A 600 20.40 6.66 13.20
CA ALA A 600 20.54 6.37 14.62
C ALA A 600 21.55 5.25 14.87
N TRP A 601 21.57 4.20 14.02
CA TRP A 601 22.56 3.13 14.10
C TRP A 601 23.99 3.64 13.88
N ARG A 602 24.25 4.40 12.79
CA ARG A 602 25.59 4.96 12.52
C ARG A 602 26.06 5.89 13.64
N ALA A 603 25.17 6.67 14.23
CA ALA A 603 25.49 7.53 15.38
C ALA A 603 25.85 6.72 16.65
N THR A 604 25.24 5.55 16.86
CA THR A 604 25.61 4.65 17.96
C THR A 604 26.88 3.85 17.68
N SER A 605 27.14 3.43 16.44
CA SER A 605 28.35 2.67 16.06
C SER A 605 29.62 3.51 16.10
N ALA A 606 29.54 4.82 15.86
CA ALA A 606 30.66 5.74 16.00
C ALA A 606 31.12 5.95 17.47
N ASN A 607 30.33 5.49 18.44
CA ASN A 607 30.63 5.56 19.88
C ASN A 607 30.92 4.19 20.50
N ALA A 608 31.05 3.12 19.71
CA ALA A 608 31.52 1.84 20.23
C ALA A 608 33.03 1.95 20.51
N PRO A 609 33.52 1.71 21.74
CA PRO A 609 34.96 1.69 22.00
C PRO A 609 35.58 0.55 21.18
N SER A 610 36.72 0.87 20.55
CA SER A 610 37.56 -0.01 19.75
C SER A 610 37.95 -1.31 20.45
#